data_AF-A0A7K8UX43-F1
#
_entry.id   AF-A0A7K8UX43-F1
#
_cell.length_a   1.000
_cell.length_b   1.000
_cell.length_c   1.000
_cell.angle_alpha   90.00
_cell.angle_beta   90.00
_cell.angle_gamma   90.00
#
_symmetry.space_group_name_H-M   'P 1'
#
loop_
_entity.id
_entity.type
_entity.pdbx_description
1 polymer ?
#
loop_
_entity_poly.entity_id
_entity_poly.type
_entity_poly.pdbx_seq_one_letter_code
_entity_poly.pdbx_strand_id
1 'polypeptide(L)'
;KKKNKKKKDYLNEDVNGFAAYLRQSSRGGEVAEADSAALEKEVAVALRKDKRREDRRLKRQEVKKNAMVCFHCREPGHGVADCPAVLESQDMGTGICYRCGSTEHDISKCKAKIDPAAGAFPYAKCFICGEMGHLSRSCPDNPKGLYAEGGGCRLCGSVEHFRKDCPEKQNADQVTVGRWATGMSADYEEITETPKLQKPKVKVPKVVTF
;
A
#
# COMPACT_ATOMS: atom_id res chain seq x y z
N LYS A 1 21.10 12.52 4.06
CA LYS A 1 20.90 11.70 2.84
C LYS A 1 20.65 10.23 3.20
N LYS A 2 19.39 9.78 3.32
CA LYS A 2 19.08 8.35 3.51
C LYS A 2 19.01 7.69 2.12
N LYS A 3 19.89 6.73 1.86
CA LYS A 3 19.98 6.00 0.58
C LYS A 3 18.65 5.30 0.30
N ASN A 4 18.10 5.49 -0.91
CA ASN A 4 16.96 4.73 -1.42
C ASN A 4 17.28 3.24 -1.29
N LYS A 5 16.61 2.56 -0.36
CA LYS A 5 16.75 1.12 -0.20
C LYS A 5 16.03 0.49 -1.40
N LYS A 6 16.79 0.14 -2.44
CA LYS A 6 16.28 -0.66 -3.58
C LYS A 6 15.47 -1.83 -2.97
N LYS A 7 14.27 -2.10 -3.52
CA LYS A 7 13.55 -3.33 -3.19
C LYS A 7 14.57 -4.46 -3.40
N LYS A 8 14.86 -5.22 -2.35
CA LYS A 8 15.73 -6.39 -2.47
C LYS A 8 15.04 -7.31 -3.47
N ASP A 9 15.69 -7.54 -4.61
CA ASP A 9 15.30 -8.60 -5.50
C ASP A 9 15.33 -9.89 -4.68
N TYR A 10 14.21 -10.58 -4.69
CA TYR A 10 14.03 -11.79 -3.88
C TYR A 10 14.82 -12.89 -4.58
N LEU A 11 16.10 -12.97 -4.26
CA LEU A 11 16.94 -14.11 -4.63
C LEU A 11 16.36 -15.33 -3.92
N ASN A 12 15.89 -16.28 -4.72
CA ASN A 12 15.43 -17.59 -4.25
C ASN A 12 16.66 -18.42 -3.87
N GLU A 13 17.41 -17.94 -2.88
CA GLU A 13 18.50 -18.68 -2.27
C GLU A 13 17.88 -19.64 -1.26
N ASP A 14 18.22 -20.92 -1.40
CA ASP A 14 17.76 -22.00 -0.53
C ASP A 14 18.33 -21.82 0.89
N VAL A 15 17.61 -21.06 1.71
CA VAL A 15 18.02 -20.66 3.06
C VAL A 15 18.12 -21.87 4.01
N ASN A 16 17.47 -22.98 3.66
CA ASN A 16 17.37 -24.16 4.52
C ASN A 16 18.32 -25.29 4.10
N GLY A 17 19.17 -25.07 3.09
CA GLY A 17 20.13 -26.07 2.61
C GLY A 17 19.47 -27.36 2.11
N PHE A 18 18.21 -27.31 1.70
CA PHE A 18 17.43 -28.46 1.26
C PHE A 18 18.05 -29.13 0.02
N ALA A 19 18.57 -28.32 -0.91
CA ALA A 19 19.32 -28.75 -2.08
C ALA A 19 20.74 -29.26 -1.76
N ALA A 20 21.30 -28.91 -0.60
CA ALA A 20 22.56 -29.48 -0.13
C ALA A 20 22.34 -30.84 0.54
N TYR A 21 21.27 -30.98 1.33
CA TYR A 21 20.85 -32.22 1.96
C TYR A 21 20.54 -33.33 0.93
N LEU A 22 19.79 -33.00 -0.12
CA LEU A 22 19.49 -33.94 -1.23
C LEU A 22 20.74 -34.43 -1.97
N ARG A 23 21.77 -33.59 -2.11
CA ARG A 23 23.06 -33.96 -2.73
C ARG A 23 23.95 -34.82 -1.83
N GLN A 24 23.73 -34.75 -0.53
CA GLN A 24 24.46 -35.54 0.46
C GLN A 24 23.83 -36.93 0.63
N SER A 25 22.51 -37.04 0.55
CA SER A 25 21.79 -38.32 0.56
C SER A 25 21.97 -39.13 -0.73
N SER A 26 22.24 -38.49 -1.86
CA SER A 26 22.48 -39.18 -3.14
C SER A 26 23.86 -39.82 -3.28
N ARG A 27 24.78 -39.59 -2.34
CA ARG A 27 26.15 -40.15 -2.38
C ARG A 27 26.29 -41.54 -1.73
N GLY A 28 25.20 -42.11 -1.20
CA GLY A 28 25.23 -43.32 -0.37
C GLY A 28 24.40 -44.52 -0.85
N GLY A 29 23.80 -44.53 -2.04
CA GLY A 29 23.02 -45.69 -2.49
C GLY A 29 22.74 -45.69 -3.99
N GLU A 30 22.89 -46.85 -4.62
CA GLU A 30 22.33 -47.15 -5.94
C GLU A 30 20.81 -46.96 -5.86
N VAL A 31 20.31 -45.85 -6.41
CA VAL A 31 18.87 -45.61 -6.52
C VAL A 31 18.33 -46.45 -7.67
N ALA A 32 17.39 -47.33 -7.37
CA ALA A 32 16.65 -48.07 -8.37
C ALA A 32 15.93 -47.08 -9.32
N GLU A 33 15.84 -47.41 -10.61
CA GLU A 33 15.22 -46.57 -11.66
C GLU A 33 13.77 -46.16 -11.35
N ALA A 34 13.09 -46.92 -10.47
CA ALA A 34 11.76 -46.58 -9.96
C ALA A 34 11.75 -45.40 -8.96
N ASP A 35 12.80 -45.26 -8.15
CA ASP A 35 12.94 -44.20 -7.15
C ASP A 35 13.31 -42.87 -7.81
N SER A 36 14.15 -42.90 -8.85
CA SER A 36 14.47 -41.71 -9.65
C SER A 36 13.23 -41.17 -10.36
N ALA A 37 12.42 -42.04 -10.97
CA ALA A 37 11.17 -41.65 -11.62
C ALA A 37 10.11 -41.12 -10.62
N ALA A 38 10.10 -41.60 -9.38
CA ALA A 38 9.24 -41.06 -8.32
C ALA A 38 9.70 -39.66 -7.89
N LEU A 39 11.01 -39.47 -7.68
CA LEU A 39 11.60 -38.18 -7.36
C LEU A 39 11.37 -37.14 -8.47
N GLU A 40 11.49 -37.52 -9.74
CA GLU A 40 11.20 -36.62 -10.86
C GLU A 40 9.74 -36.14 -10.88
N LYS A 41 8.78 -37.02 -10.56
CA LYS A 41 7.36 -36.66 -10.45
C LYS A 41 7.12 -35.72 -9.28
N GLU A 42 7.76 -35.94 -8.13
CA GLU A 42 7.68 -35.05 -6.97
C GLU A 42 8.25 -33.66 -7.27
N VAL A 43 9.42 -33.60 -7.92
CA VAL A 43 10.05 -32.35 -8.37
C VAL A 43 9.15 -31.62 -9.36
N ALA A 44 8.56 -32.33 -10.33
CA ALA A 44 7.62 -31.74 -11.28
C ALA A 44 6.37 -31.15 -10.59
N VAL A 45 5.84 -31.83 -9.56
CA VAL A 45 4.72 -31.33 -8.75
C VAL A 45 5.13 -30.09 -7.94
N ALA A 46 6.33 -30.09 -7.36
CA ALA A 46 6.87 -28.94 -6.63
C ALA A 46 7.03 -27.71 -7.54
N LEU A 47 7.66 -27.88 -8.71
CA LEU A 47 7.81 -26.82 -9.71
C LEU A 47 6.46 -26.28 -10.20
N ARG A 48 5.46 -27.15 -10.40
CA ARG A 48 4.10 -26.74 -10.78
C ARG A 48 3.43 -25.91 -9.67
N LYS A 49 3.61 -26.28 -8.40
CA LYS A 49 3.09 -25.51 -7.25
C LYS A 49 3.80 -24.14 -7.14
N ASP A 50 5.10 -24.10 -7.39
CA ASP A 50 5.88 -22.85 -7.37
C ASP A 50 5.50 -21.89 -8.48
N LYS A 51 5.36 -22.38 -9.71
CA LYS A 51 4.82 -21.58 -10.82
C LYS A 51 3.46 -20.97 -10.45
N ARG A 52 2.53 -21.77 -9.90
CA ARG A 52 1.23 -21.27 -9.42
C ARG A 52 1.35 -20.23 -8.29
N ARG A 53 2.37 -20.32 -7.43
CA ARG A 53 2.64 -19.31 -6.38
C ARG A 53 3.15 -18.01 -7.00
N GLU A 54 4.13 -18.09 -7.88
CA GLU A 54 4.69 -16.93 -8.57
C GLU A 54 3.67 -16.25 -9.49
N ASP A 55 2.86 -17.00 -10.23
CA ASP A 55 1.79 -16.44 -11.08
C ASP A 55 0.79 -15.62 -10.24
N ARG A 56 0.39 -16.12 -9.07
CA ARG A 56 -0.49 -15.38 -8.15
C ARG A 56 0.19 -14.12 -7.62
N ARG A 57 1.50 -14.16 -7.36
CA ARG A 57 2.28 -13.00 -6.93
C ARG A 57 2.38 -11.97 -8.04
N LEU A 58 2.70 -12.38 -9.27
CA LEU A 58 2.79 -11.51 -10.45
C LEU A 58 1.42 -10.87 -10.74
N LYS A 59 0.35 -11.65 -10.73
CA LYS A 59 -1.02 -11.14 -10.90
C LYS A 59 -1.39 -10.10 -9.84
N ARG A 60 -1.02 -10.31 -8.58
CA ARG A 60 -1.23 -9.29 -7.52
C ARG A 60 -0.41 -8.02 -7.77
N GLN A 61 0.82 -8.15 -8.24
CA GLN A 61 1.65 -7.00 -8.58
C GLN A 61 1.06 -6.23 -9.77
N GLU A 62 0.62 -6.93 -10.80
CA GLU A 62 0.00 -6.37 -11.99
C GLU A 62 -1.32 -5.67 -11.66
N VAL A 63 -2.20 -6.31 -10.88
CA VAL A 63 -3.43 -5.66 -10.38
C VAL A 63 -3.10 -4.39 -9.59
N LYS A 64 -2.06 -4.40 -8.74
CA LYS A 64 -1.64 -3.21 -7.99
C LYS A 64 -1.07 -2.12 -8.88
N LYS A 65 -0.31 -2.46 -9.92
CA LYS A 65 0.24 -1.51 -10.90
C LYS A 65 -0.89 -0.92 -11.75
N ASN A 66 -1.79 -1.74 -12.26
CA ASN A 66 -2.92 -1.32 -13.08
C ASN A 66 -3.93 -0.50 -12.26
N ALA A 67 -4.10 -0.80 -10.97
CA ALA A 67 -4.93 0.02 -10.07
C ALA A 67 -4.25 1.34 -9.64
N MET A 68 -2.94 1.51 -9.86
CA MET A 68 -2.26 2.77 -9.60
C MET A 68 -2.58 3.74 -10.73
N VAL A 69 -3.15 4.88 -10.38
CA VAL A 69 -3.51 5.96 -11.31
C VAL A 69 -2.54 7.11 -11.14
N CYS A 70 -2.05 7.67 -12.26
CA CYS A 70 -1.18 8.82 -12.25
C CYS A 70 -1.94 10.09 -11.85
N PHE A 71 -1.44 10.88 -10.90
CA PHE A 71 -2.13 12.10 -10.47
C PHE A 71 -2.09 13.25 -11.50
N HIS A 72 -1.21 13.17 -12.50
CA HIS A 72 -1.08 14.17 -13.54
C HIS A 72 -2.02 13.89 -14.73
N CYS A 73 -1.85 12.76 -15.43
CA CYS A 73 -2.70 12.41 -16.57
C CYS A 73 -3.97 11.61 -16.21
N ARG A 74 -4.11 11.13 -14.96
CA ARG A 74 -5.20 10.23 -14.50
C ARG A 74 -5.32 8.91 -15.26
N GLU A 75 -4.26 8.49 -15.94
CA GLU A 75 -4.23 7.19 -16.59
C GLU A 75 -3.76 6.10 -15.61
N PRO A 76 -4.36 4.90 -15.66
CA PRO A 76 -3.93 3.76 -14.86
C PRO A 76 -2.60 3.17 -15.36
N GLY A 77 -1.90 2.45 -14.48
CA GLY A 77 -0.70 1.67 -14.82
C GLY A 77 0.62 2.30 -14.35
N HIS A 78 0.65 3.60 -14.07
CA HIS A 78 1.88 4.31 -13.68
C HIS A 78 1.66 5.39 -12.62
N GLY A 79 2.74 5.75 -11.92
CA GLY A 79 2.74 6.86 -10.96
C GLY A 79 3.28 8.16 -11.59
N VAL A 80 3.17 9.27 -10.87
CA VAL A 80 3.61 10.60 -11.35
C VAL A 80 5.08 10.63 -11.81
N ALA A 81 5.95 9.85 -11.18
CA ALA A 81 7.37 9.77 -11.52
C ALA A 81 7.64 9.09 -12.88
N ASP A 82 6.78 8.15 -13.28
CA ASP A 82 6.91 7.38 -14.51
C ASP A 82 5.91 7.88 -15.58
N CYS A 83 5.37 9.09 -15.41
CA CYS A 83 4.37 9.66 -16.29
C CYS A 83 5.01 10.18 -17.57
N PRO A 84 4.64 9.66 -18.76
CA PRO A 84 5.24 10.10 -20.01
C PRO A 84 4.98 11.59 -20.28
N ALA A 85 3.81 12.09 -19.90
CA ALA A 85 3.45 13.51 -20.05
C ALA A 85 4.29 14.47 -19.17
N VAL A 86 4.86 14.01 -18.04
CA VAL A 86 5.66 14.87 -17.15
C VAL A 86 7.05 15.14 -17.72
N LEU A 87 7.57 14.27 -18.60
CA LEU A 87 8.84 14.52 -19.29
C LEU A 87 8.80 15.75 -20.21
N GLU A 88 7.62 16.11 -20.72
CA GLU A 88 7.43 17.27 -21.59
C GLU A 88 7.19 18.57 -20.80
N SER A 89 6.60 18.49 -19.60
CA SER A 89 6.32 19.65 -18.76
C SER A 89 7.30 19.74 -17.58
N GLN A 90 8.53 20.20 -17.83
CA GLN A 90 9.60 20.37 -16.83
C GLN A 90 9.26 21.33 -15.66
N ASP A 91 8.11 21.99 -15.69
CA ASP A 91 7.71 23.05 -14.74
C ASP A 91 6.97 22.55 -13.49
N MET A 92 6.65 21.26 -13.43
CA MET A 92 5.99 20.68 -12.27
C MET A 92 7.07 20.17 -11.31
N GLY A 93 7.43 21.00 -10.32
CA GLY A 93 8.48 20.74 -9.34
C GLY A 93 8.29 19.46 -8.52
N THR A 94 8.56 18.31 -9.12
CA THR A 94 8.58 17.00 -8.48
C THR A 94 9.74 16.98 -7.49
N GLY A 95 9.42 16.76 -6.21
CA GLY A 95 10.43 16.73 -5.14
C GLY A 95 10.64 18.05 -4.42
N ILE A 96 9.81 19.07 -4.67
CA ILE A 96 9.78 20.29 -3.88
C ILE A 96 8.87 20.10 -2.65
N CYS A 97 9.30 20.60 -1.50
CA CYS A 97 8.45 20.72 -0.32
C CYS A 97 7.36 21.76 -0.59
N TYR A 98 6.11 21.31 -0.72
CA TYR A 98 4.97 22.19 -0.98
C TYR A 98 4.70 23.25 0.11
N ARG A 99 5.35 23.10 1.27
CA ARG A 99 5.26 24.01 2.40
C ARG A 99 6.30 25.14 2.34
N CYS A 100 7.56 24.86 1.99
CA CYS A 100 8.64 25.84 2.05
C CYS A 100 9.46 25.99 0.76
N GLY A 101 9.14 25.26 -0.31
CA GLY A 101 9.82 25.38 -1.60
C GLY A 101 11.18 24.69 -1.69
N SER A 102 11.69 24.06 -0.63
CA SER A 102 12.98 23.36 -0.66
C SER A 102 12.89 21.98 -1.34
N THR A 103 13.89 21.58 -2.12
CA THR A 103 13.99 20.25 -2.74
C THR A 103 14.60 19.17 -1.84
N GLU A 104 15.03 19.54 -0.63
CA GLU A 104 15.77 18.63 0.25
C GLU A 104 14.88 17.65 1.02
N HIS A 105 13.60 17.97 1.18
CA HIS A 105 12.68 17.20 2.01
C HIS A 105 11.21 17.25 1.53
N ASP A 106 10.45 16.25 1.95
CA ASP A 106 9.00 16.16 1.72
C ASP A 106 8.22 16.94 2.79
N ILE A 107 6.93 17.25 2.53
CA ILE A 107 6.04 17.94 3.48
C ILE A 107 6.14 17.37 4.91
N SER A 108 6.17 16.05 5.04
CA SER A 108 6.16 15.35 6.34
C SER A 108 7.40 15.60 7.19
N LYS A 109 8.51 16.02 6.57
CA LYS A 109 9.78 16.32 7.26
C LYS A 109 10.07 17.82 7.29
N CYS A 110 9.12 18.64 6.82
CA CYS A 110 9.25 20.08 6.82
C CYS A 110 9.16 20.62 8.25
N LYS A 111 10.22 21.30 8.66
CA LYS A 111 10.31 22.00 9.95
C LYS A 111 10.10 23.50 9.83
N ALA A 112 9.92 24.01 8.60
CA ALA A 112 9.70 25.44 8.39
C ALA A 112 8.34 25.83 8.99
N LYS A 113 8.35 26.92 9.76
CA LYS A 113 7.13 27.60 10.18
C LYS A 113 6.76 28.53 9.03
N ILE A 114 5.61 28.30 8.42
CA ILE A 114 5.07 29.14 7.36
C ILE A 114 3.99 30.00 7.97
N ASP A 115 3.95 31.26 7.57
CA ASP A 115 2.95 32.20 8.06
C ASP A 115 1.55 31.71 7.64
N PRO A 116 0.58 31.65 8.57
CA PRO A 116 -0.78 31.19 8.27
C PRO A 116 -1.46 31.99 7.15
N ALA A 117 -1.01 33.23 6.91
CA ALA A 117 -1.51 34.10 5.85
C ALA A 117 -1.12 33.65 4.43
N ALA A 118 -0.03 32.90 4.27
CA ALA A 118 0.41 32.37 2.97
C ALA A 118 -0.34 31.09 2.55
N GLY A 119 -1.29 30.63 3.37
CA GLY A 119 -2.04 29.39 3.15
C GLY A 119 -1.26 28.14 3.56
N ALA A 120 -1.94 26.99 3.59
CA ALA A 120 -1.35 25.74 4.07
C ALA A 120 -0.23 25.19 3.15
N PHE A 121 -0.28 25.52 1.86
CA PHE A 121 0.63 24.99 0.83
C PHE A 121 0.96 26.03 -0.27
N PRO A 122 1.71 27.10 0.04
CA PRO A 122 1.98 28.19 -0.91
C PRO A 122 2.73 27.73 -2.17
N TYR A 123 3.58 26.70 -2.05
CA TYR A 123 4.40 26.19 -3.16
C TYR A 123 3.77 24.96 -3.86
N ALA A 124 2.58 24.53 -3.47
CA ALA A 124 1.85 23.48 -4.18
C ALA A 124 1.25 24.04 -5.47
N LYS A 125 1.66 23.49 -6.62
CA LYS A 125 0.96 23.66 -7.91
C LYS A 125 -0.15 22.61 -8.01
N CYS A 126 -1.37 23.04 -8.29
CA CYS A 126 -2.49 22.14 -8.50
C CYS A 126 -2.35 21.40 -9.84
N PHE A 127 -2.49 20.07 -9.84
CA PHE A 127 -2.41 19.27 -11.07
C PHE A 127 -3.67 19.39 -11.96
N ILE A 128 -4.70 20.11 -11.53
CA ILE A 128 -5.97 20.25 -12.26
C ILE A 128 -6.07 21.64 -12.90
N CYS A 129 -5.95 22.72 -12.12
CA CYS A 129 -6.02 24.09 -12.63
C CYS A 129 -4.66 24.75 -12.89
N GLY A 130 -3.54 24.15 -12.45
CA GLY A 130 -2.19 24.70 -12.61
C GLY A 130 -1.82 25.84 -11.65
N GLU A 131 -2.78 26.35 -10.88
CA GLU A 131 -2.56 27.44 -9.93
C GLU A 131 -1.76 27.00 -8.70
N MET A 132 -1.05 27.95 -8.08
CA MET A 132 -0.29 27.72 -6.86
C MET A 132 -1.12 28.04 -5.61
N GLY A 133 -0.85 27.34 -4.50
CA GLY A 133 -1.43 27.63 -3.19
C GLY A 133 -2.36 26.53 -2.64
N HIS A 134 -2.70 25.52 -3.45
CA HIS A 134 -3.56 24.42 -3.04
C HIS A 134 -3.17 23.09 -3.70
N LEU A 135 -3.63 21.98 -3.10
CA LEU A 135 -3.48 20.64 -3.66
C LEU A 135 -4.69 20.29 -4.54
N SER A 136 -4.54 19.37 -5.49
CA SER A 136 -5.63 18.92 -6.38
C SER A 136 -6.88 18.43 -5.66
N ARG A 137 -6.77 18.02 -4.39
CA ARG A 137 -7.92 17.61 -3.55
C ARG A 137 -8.76 18.79 -3.05
N SER A 138 -8.16 19.96 -2.92
CA SER A 138 -8.78 21.20 -2.42
C SER A 138 -8.90 22.24 -3.53
N CYS A 139 -8.86 21.81 -4.79
CA CYS A 139 -9.06 22.69 -5.93
C CYS A 139 -10.54 23.06 -6.03
N PRO A 140 -10.89 24.35 -6.05
CA PRO A 140 -12.27 24.79 -6.23
C PRO A 140 -12.79 24.44 -7.63
N ASP A 141 -11.93 24.53 -8.64
CA ASP A 141 -12.27 24.27 -10.04
C ASP A 141 -11.82 22.86 -10.47
N ASN A 142 -12.50 21.83 -9.95
CA ASN A 142 -12.20 20.44 -10.29
C ASN A 142 -13.26 19.84 -11.24
N PRO A 143 -13.12 19.96 -12.57
CA PRO A 143 -14.12 19.46 -13.51
C PRO A 143 -14.25 17.93 -13.50
N LYS A 144 -13.19 17.20 -13.13
CA LYS A 144 -13.21 15.73 -13.05
C LYS A 144 -13.57 15.22 -11.65
N GLY A 145 -13.48 16.05 -10.63
CA GLY A 145 -13.76 15.68 -9.23
C GLY A 145 -12.72 14.88 -8.47
N LEU A 146 -13.03 14.64 -7.19
CA LEU A 146 -12.14 13.99 -6.21
C LEU A 146 -11.94 12.50 -6.46
N TYR A 147 -12.78 11.88 -7.29
CA TYR A 147 -12.68 10.46 -7.63
C TYR A 147 -11.64 10.20 -8.73
N ALA A 148 -10.95 9.06 -8.67
CA ALA A 148 -9.91 8.68 -9.62
C ALA A 148 -10.43 8.57 -11.06
N GLU A 149 -11.55 7.87 -11.24
CA GLU A 149 -12.27 7.72 -12.53
C GLU A 149 -13.09 8.97 -12.92
N GLY A 150 -13.06 9.99 -12.07
CA GLY A 150 -13.88 11.17 -12.17
C GLY A 150 -15.32 11.02 -11.69
N GLY A 151 -16.01 12.14 -11.55
CA GLY A 151 -17.37 12.26 -11.05
C GLY A 151 -17.48 12.88 -9.66
N GLY A 152 -18.72 13.02 -9.19
CA GLY A 152 -19.06 13.54 -7.86
C GLY A 152 -19.55 12.46 -6.90
N CYS A 153 -19.87 12.86 -5.68
CA CYS A 153 -20.51 12.07 -4.67
C CYS A 153 -21.74 11.37 -5.26
N ARG A 154 -21.84 10.05 -5.11
CA ARG A 154 -22.94 9.25 -5.68
C ARG A 154 -24.30 9.46 -5.00
N LEU A 155 -24.35 10.27 -3.94
CA LEU A 155 -25.58 10.62 -3.22
C LEU A 155 -26.09 11.98 -3.69
N CYS A 156 -25.29 13.04 -3.53
CA CYS A 156 -25.69 14.42 -3.84
C CYS A 156 -25.15 14.95 -5.17
N GLY A 157 -24.33 14.20 -5.89
CA GLY A 157 -23.68 14.64 -7.13
C GLY A 157 -22.53 15.64 -6.96
N SER A 158 -22.30 16.18 -5.76
CA SER A 158 -21.28 17.21 -5.54
C SER A 158 -19.86 16.69 -5.75
N VAL A 159 -18.98 17.56 -6.24
CA VAL A 159 -17.63 17.18 -6.63
C VAL A 159 -16.61 17.33 -5.49
N GLU A 160 -16.99 18.04 -4.43
CA GLU A 160 -16.12 18.52 -3.36
C GLU A 160 -15.82 17.47 -2.28
N HIS A 161 -16.66 16.45 -2.12
CA HIS A 161 -16.51 15.45 -1.05
C HIS A 161 -16.67 14.01 -1.54
N PHE A 162 -16.06 13.09 -0.79
CA PHE A 162 -16.32 11.66 -0.96
C PHE A 162 -17.68 11.32 -0.35
N ARG A 163 -18.34 10.29 -0.89
CA ARG A 163 -19.59 9.72 -0.33
C ARG A 163 -19.57 9.53 1.19
N LYS A 164 -18.41 9.25 1.79
CA LYS A 164 -18.27 9.07 3.25
C LYS A 164 -18.50 10.37 4.04
N ASP A 165 -18.06 11.48 3.46
CA ASP A 165 -18.10 12.82 4.06
C ASP A 165 -19.31 13.61 3.53
N CYS A 166 -20.25 12.93 2.88
CA CYS A 166 -21.45 13.54 2.34
C CYS A 166 -22.38 13.95 3.48
N PRO A 167 -22.77 15.24 3.58
CA PRO A 167 -23.65 15.70 4.64
C PRO A 167 -25.01 15.01 4.59
N GLU A 168 -25.51 14.68 3.39
CA GLU A 168 -26.77 13.96 3.20
C GLU A 168 -26.70 12.50 3.66
N LYS A 169 -25.51 11.90 3.74
CA LYS A 169 -25.34 10.53 4.23
C LYS A 169 -25.57 10.42 5.74
N GLN A 170 -25.41 11.51 6.51
CA GLN A 170 -25.72 11.50 7.94
C GLN A 170 -27.21 11.26 8.21
N ASN A 171 -28.08 11.56 7.24
CA ASN A 171 -29.52 11.34 7.35
C ASN A 171 -29.98 9.93 6.89
N ALA A 172 -29.05 9.11 6.38
CA ALA A 172 -29.35 7.77 5.87
C ALA A 172 -28.57 6.73 6.69
N ASP A 173 -29.00 6.55 7.94
CA ASP A 173 -28.43 5.58 8.88
C ASP A 173 -28.83 4.16 8.47
N GLN A 174 -28.19 3.63 7.42
CA GLN A 174 -28.33 2.24 7.00
C GLN A 174 -27.34 1.37 7.76
N VAL A 175 -27.87 0.63 8.74
CA VAL A 175 -27.26 -0.54 9.36
C VAL A 175 -26.98 -1.56 8.24
N THR A 176 -25.72 -1.67 7.83
CA THR A 176 -25.31 -2.65 6.83
C THR A 176 -24.80 -3.89 7.55
N VAL A 177 -25.58 -4.96 7.49
CA VAL A 177 -25.17 -6.30 7.94
C VAL A 177 -23.94 -6.72 7.14
N GLY A 178 -22.87 -7.11 7.83
CA GLY A 178 -21.58 -7.43 7.23
C GLY A 178 -21.70 -8.53 6.18
N ARG A 179 -21.55 -8.15 4.91
CA ARG A 179 -21.42 -9.10 3.79
C ARG A 179 -19.99 -9.61 3.76
N TRP A 180 -19.82 -10.92 3.95
CA TRP A 180 -18.52 -11.57 3.97
C TRP A 180 -17.84 -11.42 2.60
N ALA A 181 -16.56 -11.09 2.61
CA ALA A 181 -15.76 -10.93 1.40
C ALA A 181 -15.42 -12.30 0.80
N THR A 182 -15.29 -12.37 -0.53
CA THR A 182 -14.88 -13.57 -1.25
C THR A 182 -13.49 -14.01 -0.77
N GLY A 183 -13.45 -15.07 0.04
CA GLY A 183 -12.24 -15.56 0.73
C GLY A 183 -12.38 -15.75 2.24
N MET A 184 -13.51 -15.36 2.83
CA MET A 184 -13.87 -15.74 4.21
C MET A 184 -14.50 -17.14 4.19
N SER A 185 -13.80 -18.14 4.75
CA SER A 185 -14.27 -19.53 4.84
C SER A 185 -15.26 -19.72 6.00
N ALA A 186 -16.14 -20.71 5.89
CA ALA A 186 -17.14 -21.08 6.90
C ALA A 186 -16.55 -21.52 8.26
N ASP A 187 -15.25 -21.83 8.30
CA ASP A 187 -14.54 -22.31 9.51
C ASP A 187 -13.81 -21.17 10.26
N TYR A 188 -14.22 -19.91 10.09
CA TYR A 188 -13.73 -18.82 10.93
C TYR A 188 -14.42 -18.91 12.30
N GLU A 189 -13.86 -19.68 13.23
CA GLU A 189 -14.21 -19.52 14.63
C GLU A 189 -13.77 -18.14 15.09
N GLU A 190 -14.76 -17.29 15.36
CA GLU A 190 -14.59 -16.04 16.07
C GLU A 190 -14.10 -16.39 17.48
N ILE A 191 -12.77 -16.41 17.67
CA ILE A 191 -12.18 -16.41 19.00
C ILE A 191 -12.61 -15.08 19.61
N THR A 192 -13.72 -15.08 20.34
CA THR A 192 -14.00 -14.03 21.30
C THR A 192 -12.82 -14.04 22.26
N GLU A 193 -11.90 -13.10 22.11
CA GLU A 193 -10.90 -12.84 23.14
C GLU A 193 -11.68 -12.52 24.41
N THR A 194 -11.79 -13.50 25.31
CA THR A 194 -12.32 -13.28 26.65
C THR A 194 -11.50 -12.13 27.24
N PRO A 195 -12.14 -11.04 27.72
CA PRO A 195 -11.40 -9.90 28.23
C PRO A 195 -10.49 -10.39 29.37
N LYS A 196 -9.18 -10.22 29.20
CA LYS A 196 -8.20 -10.48 30.26
C LYS A 196 -8.59 -9.61 31.46
N LEU A 197 -9.07 -10.25 32.52
CA LEU A 197 -9.30 -9.62 33.81
C LEU A 197 -7.99 -8.94 34.25
N GLN A 198 -8.06 -7.62 34.42
CA GLN A 198 -6.97 -6.85 34.97
C GLN A 198 -6.78 -7.28 36.43
N LYS A 199 -5.66 -7.96 36.74
CA LYS A 199 -5.29 -8.21 38.13
C LYS A 199 -5.10 -6.87 38.85
N PRO A 200 -5.75 -6.62 40.00
CA PRO A 200 -5.54 -5.40 40.74
C PRO A 200 -4.08 -5.32 41.20
N LYS A 201 -3.41 -4.22 40.88
CA LYS A 201 -2.05 -3.94 41.36
C LYS A 201 -2.12 -3.66 42.86
N VAL A 202 -1.67 -4.61 43.69
CA VAL A 202 -1.45 -4.37 45.12
C VAL A 202 -0.32 -3.35 45.25
N LYS A 203 -0.62 -2.19 45.85
CA LYS A 203 0.39 -1.18 46.18
C LYS A 203 1.15 -1.66 47.41
N VAL A 204 2.45 -1.94 47.26
CA VAL A 204 3.34 -2.19 48.40
C VAL A 204 3.68 -0.83 49.04
N PRO A 205 3.51 -0.64 50.36
CA PRO A 205 3.92 0.59 51.02
C PRO A 205 5.45 0.71 50.99
N LYS A 206 5.95 1.91 50.65
CA LYS A 206 7.37 2.24 50.75
C LYS A 206 7.76 2.29 52.21
N VAL A 207 8.64 1.38 52.64
CA VAL A 207 9.37 1.49 53.90
C VAL A 207 10.43 2.58 53.71
N VAL A 208 10.33 3.65 54.49
CA VAL A 208 11.37 4.68 54.61
C VAL A 208 12.20 4.31 55.82
N THR A 209 13.47 3.95 55.59
CA THR A 209 14.47 3.81 56.64
C THR A 209 15.11 5.18 56.88
N PHE A 210 15.17 5.59 58.15
CA PHE A 210 15.90 6.77 58.61
C PHE A 210 17.41 6.52 58.60
#